data_AF-A0A2D9D7E5-F1
#
_entry.id   AF-A0A2D9D7E5-F1
#
_cell.length_a   1.000
_cell.length_b   1.000
_cell.length_c   1.000
_cell.angle_alpha   90.00
_cell.angle_beta   90.00
_cell.angle_gamma   90.00
#
_symmetry.space_group_name_H-M   'P 1'
#
loop_
_entity.id
_entity.type
_entity.pdbx_description
1 polymer ?
#
loop_
_entity_poly.entity_id
_entity_poly.type
_entity_poly.pdbx_seq_one_letter_code
_entity_poly.pdbx_strand_id
1 'polypeptide(L)'
;MAIMITDECINCGACDPECPNNAIYEGGMEWRFSDGTSLTGAIEKPNGEKIIADDPFEPKDMDVYYISPDKCTECVGFHDEPQCAAVCPVDCCVDDPNYVESEEELMNKKDFLHL
;
A
#
# COMPACT_ATOMS: atom_id res chain seq x y z
N MET A 1 1.77 3.22 11.29
CA MET A 1 1.18 1.87 11.11
C MET A 1 0.58 1.73 9.73
N ALA A 2 1.10 0.88 8.84
CA ALA A 2 0.45 0.68 7.54
C ALA A 2 -1.05 0.38 7.70
N ILE A 3 -1.89 0.85 6.79
CA ILE A 3 -3.33 0.53 6.79
C ILE A 3 -3.56 -0.87 6.21
N MET A 4 -4.50 -1.61 6.78
CA MET A 4 -5.07 -2.85 6.25
C MET A 4 -6.55 -2.67 5.93
N ILE A 5 -7.07 -3.53 5.04
CA ILE A 5 -8.50 -3.64 4.74
C ILE A 5 -9.01 -4.92 5.40
N THR A 6 -10.09 -4.82 6.18
CA THR A 6 -10.70 -5.97 6.85
C THR A 6 -11.66 -6.73 5.94
N ASP A 7 -12.12 -7.89 6.40
CA ASP A 7 -13.12 -8.74 5.74
C ASP A 7 -14.52 -8.09 5.66
N GLU A 8 -14.74 -6.94 6.30
CA GLU A 8 -15.96 -6.14 6.18
C GLU A 8 -16.03 -5.36 4.85
N CYS A 9 -14.96 -5.40 4.05
CA CYS A 9 -14.92 -4.75 2.74
C CYS A 9 -16.03 -5.25 1.80
N ILE A 10 -16.73 -4.30 1.18
CA ILE A 10 -17.85 -4.56 0.27
C ILE A 10 -17.46 -4.47 -1.22
N ASN A 11 -16.17 -4.47 -1.54
CA ASN A 11 -15.63 -4.38 -2.91
C ASN A 11 -16.21 -3.21 -3.73
N CYS A 12 -16.38 -2.04 -3.12
CA CYS A 12 -16.92 -0.86 -3.80
C CYS A 12 -15.92 -0.14 -4.72
N GLY A 13 -14.61 -0.41 -4.57
CA GLY A 13 -13.54 0.18 -5.38
C GLY A 13 -13.24 1.66 -5.11
N ALA A 14 -13.85 2.28 -4.08
CA ALA A 14 -13.69 3.70 -3.82
C ALA A 14 -12.30 4.09 -3.30
N CYS A 15 -11.60 3.20 -2.58
CA CYS A 15 -10.32 3.51 -1.95
C CYS A 15 -9.11 3.39 -2.89
N ASP A 16 -9.18 2.51 -3.89
CA ASP A 16 -8.10 2.24 -4.85
C ASP A 16 -7.55 3.50 -5.56
N PRO A 17 -8.38 4.34 -6.23
CA PRO A 17 -7.90 5.51 -6.94
C PRO A 17 -7.36 6.63 -6.02
N GLU A 18 -7.65 6.57 -4.72
CA GLU A 18 -7.24 7.59 -3.75
C GLU A 18 -5.84 7.31 -3.18
N CYS A 19 -5.26 6.12 -3.43
CA CYS A 19 -3.94 5.79 -2.90
C CYS A 19 -2.82 6.46 -3.70
N PRO A 20 -2.01 7.36 -3.11
CA PRO A 20 -0.94 8.06 -3.83
C PRO A 20 0.21 7.14 -4.29
N ASN A 21 0.27 5.93 -3.73
CA ASN A 21 1.33 4.95 -4.01
C ASN A 21 0.82 3.74 -4.79
N ASN A 22 -0.48 3.70 -5.17
CA ASN A 22 -1.14 2.53 -5.74
C ASN A 22 -0.85 1.27 -4.89
N ALA A 23 -1.07 1.36 -3.58
CA ALA A 23 -0.83 0.28 -2.63
C ALA A 23 -2.07 -0.61 -2.41
N ILE A 24 -3.22 -0.24 -2.97
CA ILE A 24 -4.49 -0.95 -2.84
C ILE A 24 -4.71 -1.78 -4.09
N TYR A 25 -5.21 -3.00 -3.92
CA TYR A 25 -5.45 -3.95 -5.00
C TYR A 25 -6.74 -4.73 -4.75
N GLU A 26 -7.44 -5.12 -5.81
CA GLU A 26 -8.59 -6.01 -5.71
C GLU A 26 -8.16 -7.43 -5.29
N GLY A 27 -9.05 -8.15 -4.61
CA GLY A 27 -8.80 -9.53 -4.17
C GLY A 27 -8.34 -10.42 -5.33
N GLY A 28 -7.27 -11.19 -5.08
CA GLY A 28 -6.69 -12.12 -6.04
C GLY A 28 -5.79 -11.49 -7.11
N MET A 29 -5.69 -10.17 -7.18
CA MET A 29 -4.78 -9.48 -8.11
C MET A 29 -3.35 -9.50 -7.57
N GLU A 30 -2.38 -9.83 -8.42
CA GLU A 30 -0.95 -9.65 -8.11
C GLU A 30 -0.59 -8.16 -8.10
N TRP A 31 0.41 -7.78 -7.30
CA TRP A 31 0.89 -6.40 -7.21
C TRP A 31 2.38 -6.28 -7.53
N ARG A 32 2.83 -5.09 -7.95
CA ARG A 32 4.24 -4.80 -8.25
C ARG A 32 4.69 -3.53 -7.53
N PHE A 33 6.00 -3.41 -7.34
CA PHE A 33 6.58 -2.15 -6.87
C PHE A 33 6.46 -1.06 -7.93
N SER A 34 6.56 -1.40 -9.21
CA SER A 34 6.46 -0.41 -10.30
C SER A 34 5.05 0.13 -10.54
N ASP A 35 4.00 -0.51 -10.01
CA ASP A 35 2.62 -0.02 -10.17
C ASP A 35 2.47 1.35 -9.46
N GLY A 36 2.28 2.43 -10.20
CA GLY A 36 2.01 3.76 -9.63
C GLY A 36 3.15 4.38 -8.82
N THR A 37 4.40 3.96 -9.02
CA THR A 37 5.60 4.52 -8.37
C THR A 37 6.67 4.92 -9.40
N SER A 38 7.79 5.52 -8.97
CA SER A 38 8.92 5.81 -9.87
C SER A 38 9.91 4.63 -10.04
N LEU A 39 9.66 3.52 -9.34
CA LEU A 39 10.55 2.35 -9.31
C LEU A 39 10.49 1.56 -10.62
N THR A 40 11.66 1.27 -11.19
CA THR A 40 11.79 0.46 -12.42
C THR A 40 13.03 -0.43 -12.37
N GLY A 41 12.98 -1.60 -13.00
CA GLY A 41 14.12 -2.51 -13.09
C GLY A 41 14.56 -3.07 -11.74
N ALA A 42 15.87 -3.26 -11.53
CA ALA A 42 16.40 -3.82 -10.30
C ALA A 42 16.47 -2.77 -9.18
N ILE A 43 15.85 -3.05 -8.05
CA ILE A 43 15.77 -2.18 -6.87
C ILE A 43 16.27 -2.91 -5.62
N GLU A 44 16.76 -2.15 -4.65
CA GLU A 44 17.21 -2.68 -3.35
C GLU A 44 16.28 -2.14 -2.26
N LYS A 45 15.53 -3.04 -1.62
CA LYS A 45 14.62 -2.70 -0.51
C LYS A 45 15.42 -2.17 0.69
N PRO A 46 14.79 -1.42 1.61
CA PRO A 46 15.45 -0.92 2.83
C PRO A 46 16.10 -2.01 3.70
N ASN A 47 15.61 -3.25 3.62
CA ASN A 47 16.18 -4.42 4.30
C ASN A 47 17.41 -5.03 3.59
N GLY A 48 17.87 -4.44 2.47
CA GLY A 48 18.98 -4.90 1.64
C GLY A 48 18.62 -5.98 0.61
N GLU A 49 17.34 -6.36 0.51
CA GLU A 49 16.88 -7.37 -0.43
C GLU A 49 16.76 -6.79 -1.85
N LYS A 50 17.38 -7.46 -2.82
CA LYS A 50 17.34 -7.05 -4.23
C LYS A 50 16.20 -7.74 -4.95
N ILE A 51 15.32 -6.97 -5.57
CA ILE A 51 14.17 -7.44 -6.32
C ILE A 51 14.09 -6.72 -7.67
N ILE A 52 13.25 -7.23 -8.57
CA ILE A 52 12.88 -6.51 -9.79
C ILE A 52 11.54 -5.83 -9.52
N ALA A 53 11.44 -4.52 -9.79
CA ALA A 53 10.26 -3.72 -9.50
C ALA A 53 9.00 -4.22 -10.21
N ASP A 54 9.18 -4.82 -11.39
CA ASP A 54 8.13 -5.34 -12.27
C ASP A 54 7.74 -6.80 -11.98
N ASP A 55 8.47 -7.48 -11.10
CA ASP A 55 8.13 -8.86 -10.72
C ASP A 55 6.85 -8.86 -9.87
N PRO A 56 5.87 -9.72 -10.20
CA PRO A 56 4.62 -9.80 -9.45
C PRO A 56 4.83 -10.42 -8.06
N PHE A 57 4.13 -9.86 -7.08
CA PHE A 57 3.96 -10.40 -5.75
C PHE A 57 2.57 -11.02 -5.61
N GLU A 58 2.50 -12.13 -4.85
CA GLU A 58 1.23 -12.82 -4.60
C GLU A 58 0.23 -11.90 -3.87
N PRO A 59 -1.08 -12.02 -4.19
CA PRO A 59 -2.13 -11.30 -3.50
C PRO A 59 -2.12 -11.60 -1.99
N LYS A 60 -2.38 -10.58 -1.17
CA LYS A 60 -2.52 -10.76 0.28
C LYS A 60 -3.90 -11.27 0.69
N ASP A 61 -4.92 -10.96 -0.11
CA ASP A 61 -6.28 -11.43 0.06
C ASP A 61 -6.85 -11.87 -1.31
N MET A 62 -7.70 -12.89 -1.31
CA MET A 62 -8.29 -13.47 -2.52
C MET A 62 -9.72 -12.98 -2.79
N ASP A 63 -10.41 -12.48 -1.76
CA ASP A 63 -11.85 -12.26 -1.77
C ASP A 63 -12.23 -10.78 -1.72
N VAL A 64 -11.45 -9.98 -0.99
CA VAL A 64 -11.67 -8.53 -0.84
C VAL A 64 -10.47 -7.70 -1.26
N TYR A 65 -10.67 -6.39 -1.44
CA TYR A 65 -9.54 -5.47 -1.60
C TYR A 65 -8.55 -5.60 -0.45
N TYR A 66 -7.26 -5.48 -0.77
CA TYR A 66 -6.19 -5.52 0.22
C TYR A 66 -5.18 -4.39 -0.02
N ILE A 67 -4.36 -4.12 1.00
CA ILE A 67 -3.26 -3.16 0.91
C ILE A 67 -1.93 -3.92 0.97
N SER A 68 -1.00 -3.57 0.06
CA SER A 68 0.39 -3.98 0.17
C SER A 68 1.12 -3.08 1.18
N PRO A 69 1.53 -3.61 2.35
CA PRO A 69 2.16 -2.81 3.40
C PRO A 69 3.53 -2.27 2.97
N ASP A 70 4.19 -2.94 2.03
CA ASP A 70 5.47 -2.49 1.46
C ASP A 70 5.35 -1.18 0.67
N LYS A 71 4.13 -0.81 0.25
CA LYS A 71 3.83 0.41 -0.49
C LYS A 71 2.99 1.42 0.31
N CYS A 72 2.35 0.99 1.38
CA CYS A 72 1.53 1.84 2.23
C CYS A 72 2.39 2.78 3.07
N THR A 73 2.14 4.08 2.97
CA THR A 73 2.84 5.14 3.71
C THR A 73 1.92 5.87 4.68
N GLU A 74 0.71 5.37 4.92
CA GLU A 74 -0.35 6.11 5.64
C GLU A 74 -0.66 7.49 5.05
N CYS A 75 -0.33 7.67 3.76
CA CYS A 75 -0.34 8.97 3.07
C CYS A 75 0.64 10.01 3.65
N VAL A 76 1.51 9.63 4.59
CA VAL A 76 2.56 10.51 5.14
C VAL A 76 3.42 11.06 4.00
N GLY A 77 3.58 12.38 3.99
CA GLY A 77 4.29 13.10 2.94
C GLY A 77 3.47 13.41 1.68
N PHE A 78 2.18 13.06 1.66
CA PHE A 78 1.20 13.43 0.63
C PHE A 78 -0.04 14.14 1.19
N HIS A 79 -0.61 13.59 2.27
CA HIS A 79 -1.81 14.09 2.94
C HIS A 79 -1.64 14.01 4.46
N ASP A 80 -2.50 14.71 5.19
CA ASP A 80 -2.48 14.74 6.67
C ASP A 80 -3.14 13.48 7.29
N GLU A 81 -3.93 12.75 6.51
CA GLU A 81 -4.65 11.54 6.95
C GLU A 81 -4.74 10.48 5.84
N PRO A 82 -4.96 9.19 6.17
CA PRO A 82 -5.12 8.13 5.17
C PRO A 82 -6.39 8.33 4.32
N GLN A 83 -6.19 8.59 3.02
CA GLN A 83 -7.30 8.88 2.11
C GLN A 83 -8.24 7.68 1.92
N CYS A 84 -7.70 6.45 1.93
CA CYS A 84 -8.50 5.23 1.84
C CYS A 84 -9.51 5.08 3.00
N ALA A 85 -9.11 5.44 4.22
CA ALA A 85 -10.01 5.44 5.37
C ALA A 85 -11.06 6.55 5.27
N ALA A 86 -10.67 7.74 4.78
CA ALA A 86 -11.59 8.87 4.63
C ALA A 86 -12.73 8.61 3.62
N VAL A 87 -12.50 7.77 2.60
CA VAL A 87 -13.50 7.45 1.56
C VAL A 87 -14.23 6.12 1.77
N CYS A 88 -13.81 5.31 2.73
CA CYS A 88 -14.39 3.99 2.95
C CYS A 88 -15.83 4.09 3.49
N PRO A 89 -16.85 3.56 2.80
CA PRO A 89 -18.25 3.70 3.23
C PRO A 89 -18.63 2.78 4.41
N VAL A 90 -17.76 1.84 4.78
CA VAL A 90 -18.00 0.82 5.82
C VAL A 90 -16.88 0.79 6.85
N ASP A 91 -16.01 1.81 6.87
CA ASP A 91 -14.94 2.00 7.86
C ASP A 91 -13.99 0.78 8.04
N CYS A 92 -13.81 -0.02 6.97
CA CYS A 92 -13.00 -1.24 7.00
C CYS A 92 -11.51 -1.04 6.69
N CYS A 93 -11.07 0.20 6.42
CA CYS A 93 -9.65 0.55 6.23
C CYS A 93 -9.09 1.04 7.57
N VAL A 94 -8.32 0.19 8.26
CA VAL A 94 -7.89 0.40 9.66
C VAL A 94 -6.38 0.19 9.82
N ASP A 95 -5.81 0.65 10.93
CA ASP A 95 -4.39 0.42 11.23
C ASP A 95 -4.05 -1.07 11.31
N ASP A 96 -2.99 -1.51 10.62
CA ASP A 96 -2.48 -2.87 10.70
C ASP A 96 -1.54 -3.03 11.91
N PRO A 97 -1.92 -3.85 12.92
CA PRO A 97 -1.12 -4.05 14.12
C PRO A 97 0.20 -4.79 13.85
N ASN A 98 0.36 -5.43 12.69
CA ASN A 98 1.58 -6.15 12.32
C ASN A 98 2.63 -5.28 11.62
N TYR A 99 2.23 -4.09 11.16
CA TYR A 99 3.08 -3.17 10.40
C TYR A 99 3.10 -1.80 11.08
N VAL A 100 3.58 -1.76 12.32
CA VAL A 100 3.71 -0.53 13.09
C VAL A 100 5.00 0.19 12.69
N GLU A 101 4.83 1.32 11.99
CA GLU A 101 5.90 2.16 11.49
C GLU A 101 5.79 3.58 12.06
N SER A 102 6.94 4.18 12.33
CA SER A 102 7.09 5.58 12.72
C SER A 102 6.98 6.52 11.52
N GLU A 103 6.70 7.80 11.78
CA GLU A 103 6.63 8.82 10.72
C GLU A 103 7.93 8.92 9.90
N GLU A 104 9.09 8.75 10.54
CA GLU A 104 10.39 8.71 9.87
C GLU A 104 10.51 7.51 8.92
N GLU A 105 10.08 6.32 9.34
CA GLU A 105 10.06 5.12 8.51
C GLU A 105 9.12 5.28 7.30
N LEU A 106 7.95 5.90 7.50
CA LEU A 106 6.98 6.16 6.43
C LEU A 106 7.50 7.18 5.42
N MET A 107 8.16 8.24 5.89
CA MET A 107 8.83 9.22 5.02
C MET A 107 9.95 8.57 4.21
N ASN A 108 10.78 7.73 4.84
CA ASN A 108 11.82 6.99 4.13
C ASN A 108 11.24 6.03 3.08
N LYS A 109 10.12 5.36 3.38
CA LYS A 109 9.41 4.51 2.42
C LYS A 109 8.84 5.33 1.26
N LYS A 110 8.25 6.49 1.54
CA LYS A 110 7.76 7.42 0.52
C LYS A 110 8.87 7.86 -0.44
N ASP A 111 10.02 8.25 0.11
CA ASP A 111 11.19 8.65 -0.67
C ASP A 111 11.76 7.47 -1.50
N PHE A 112 11.73 6.25 -0.95
CA PHE A 112 12.09 5.04 -1.69
C PHE A 112 11.17 4.81 -2.89
N LEU A 113 9.86 4.96 -2.74
CA LEU A 113 8.89 4.70 -3.81
C LEU A 113 8.92 5.76 -4.94
N HIS A 114 9.32 7.00 -4.62
CA HIS A 114 9.20 8.14 -5.54
C HIS A 114 10.52 8.91 -5.77
N LEU A 115 11.66 8.21 -5.71
CA LEU A 115 13.01 8.69 -6.03
C LEU A 115 13.06 9.77 -7.12
#